data_AF-A0A6S6ZHU2-F1
#
_entry.id   AF-A0A6S6ZHU2-F1
#
_cell.length_a   1.000
_cell.length_b   1.000
_cell.length_c   1.000
_cell.angle_alpha   90.00
_cell.angle_beta   90.00
_cell.angle_gamma   90.00
#
_symmetry.space_group_name_H-M   'P 1'
#
loop_
_entity.id
_entity.type
_entity.pdbx_description
1 polymer ?
#
loop_
_entity_poly.entity_id
_entity_poly.type
_entity_poly.pdbx_seq_one_letter_code
_entity_poly.pdbx_strand_id
1 'polypeptide(L)'
;MILKTVGDVSRYTIKLSYSFPSILAEMAVVPDVGGISDDVISILDLPPKYVSIAREFRLAGVSIGFFSLWPSAINEPLGQSMMKENSGESLIKKLKGTHLVAVGRYEANLICVAPSGSSNSDHVYHLNTMASSNWELTSIAKDFEIFLALAANVRQASDDVDRGIKGGLEAAERFCQFLGCTAEQTKFWKERTIEMM
;
A
#
# COMPACT_ATOMS: atom_id res chain seq x y z
N MET A 1 -19.86 2.16 1.60
CA MET A 1 -19.51 2.87 2.85
C MET A 1 -18.19 3.56 2.59
N ILE A 2 -18.06 4.86 2.80
CA ILE A 2 -16.80 5.58 2.53
C ILE A 2 -15.95 5.53 3.81
N LEU A 3 -14.74 4.99 3.72
CA LEU A 3 -13.81 4.87 4.84
C LEU A 3 -13.01 6.17 4.98
N LYS A 4 -13.04 6.79 6.17
CA LYS A 4 -12.51 8.15 6.36
C LYS A 4 -11.32 8.21 7.31
N THR A 5 -11.07 7.14 8.05
CA THR A 5 -10.06 7.07 9.11
C THR A 5 -9.48 5.67 9.20
N VAL A 6 -8.29 5.53 9.79
CA VAL A 6 -7.74 4.22 10.23
C VAL A 6 -8.79 3.39 10.98
N GLY A 7 -9.55 3.99 11.89
CA GLY A 7 -10.62 3.30 12.62
C GLY A 7 -11.77 2.82 11.73
N ASP A 8 -12.05 3.51 10.62
CA ASP A 8 -13.01 3.07 9.61
C ASP A 8 -12.42 1.99 8.71
N VAL A 9 -11.11 2.04 8.42
CA VAL A 9 -10.38 0.94 7.77
C VAL A 9 -10.43 -0.29 8.66
N SER A 10 -10.05 -0.22 9.94
CA SER A 10 -10.18 -1.33 10.90
C SER A 10 -11.61 -1.88 10.97
N ARG A 11 -12.62 -1.01 11.09
CA ARG A 11 -14.03 -1.44 11.16
C ARG A 11 -14.52 -2.02 9.84
N TYR A 12 -14.11 -1.46 8.71
CA TYR A 12 -14.42 -2.00 7.39
C TYR A 12 -13.72 -3.32 7.13
N THR A 13 -12.48 -3.45 7.55
CA THR A 13 -11.69 -4.68 7.48
C THR A 13 -12.30 -5.76 8.35
N ILE A 14 -12.70 -5.46 9.59
CA ILE A 14 -13.47 -6.38 10.45
C ILE A 14 -14.81 -6.73 9.79
N LYS A 15 -15.49 -5.76 9.16
CA LYS A 15 -16.77 -6.00 8.48
C LYS A 15 -16.62 -6.79 7.16
N LEU A 16 -15.54 -6.55 6.42
CA LEU A 16 -15.11 -7.28 5.24
C LEU A 16 -14.73 -8.69 5.61
N SER A 17 -14.08 -8.89 6.75
CA SER A 17 -13.67 -10.21 7.21
C SER A 17 -14.87 -11.08 7.59
N TYR A 18 -15.96 -10.48 8.10
CA TYR A 18 -17.25 -11.15 8.23
C TYR A 18 -17.94 -11.45 6.89
N SER A 19 -17.63 -10.70 5.83
CA SER A 19 -18.29 -10.81 4.52
C SER A 19 -17.50 -11.64 3.50
N PHE A 20 -16.18 -11.78 3.70
CA PHE A 20 -15.22 -12.49 2.86
C PHE A 20 -14.21 -13.21 3.77
N PRO A 21 -14.45 -14.49 4.10
CA PRO A 21 -13.60 -15.26 5.00
C PRO A 21 -12.11 -15.34 4.57
N SER A 22 -11.81 -15.13 3.28
CA SER A 22 -10.44 -15.07 2.74
C SER A 22 -9.64 -13.87 3.25
N ILE A 23 -10.26 -12.71 3.47
CA ILE A 23 -9.59 -11.53 4.06
C ILE A 23 -9.23 -11.79 5.53
N LEU A 24 -10.05 -12.57 6.25
CA LEU A 24 -9.79 -13.01 7.62
C LEU A 24 -8.64 -14.05 7.67
N ALA A 25 -8.48 -14.86 6.62
CA ALA A 25 -7.34 -15.78 6.47
C ALA A 25 -6.03 -15.08 6.09
N GLU A 26 -6.10 -13.95 5.38
CA GLU A 26 -4.94 -13.15 4.93
C GLU A 26 -4.49 -12.10 5.95
N MET A 27 -5.38 -11.65 6.84
CA MET A 27 -5.08 -10.74 7.94
C MET A 27 -5.00 -11.43 9.30
N ALA A 28 -4.47 -12.66 9.33
CA ALA A 28 -4.13 -13.28 10.60
C ALA A 28 -3.18 -12.32 11.34
N VAL A 29 -3.71 -11.62 12.36
CA VAL A 29 -2.90 -10.95 13.36
C VAL A 29 -2.19 -12.07 14.09
N VAL A 30 -1.06 -12.52 13.55
CA VAL A 30 -0.30 -13.61 14.15
C VAL A 30 0.30 -13.02 15.43
N PRO A 31 -0.10 -13.47 16.63
CA PRO A 31 0.22 -12.76 17.87
C PRO A 31 1.72 -12.65 18.19
N ASP A 32 2.59 -13.37 17.46
CA ASP A 32 4.02 -13.54 17.78
C ASP A 32 4.98 -13.36 16.59
N VAL A 33 4.51 -12.92 15.42
CA VAL A 33 5.42 -12.63 14.29
C VAL A 33 5.89 -11.19 14.46
N GLY A 34 6.99 -11.01 15.20
CA GLY A 34 7.50 -9.72 15.68
C GLY A 34 7.25 -8.53 14.76
N GLY A 35 6.73 -7.44 15.34
CA GLY A 35 6.49 -6.18 14.65
C GLY A 35 7.80 -5.50 14.19
N ILE A 36 7.71 -4.24 13.75
CA ILE A 36 8.89 -3.52 13.29
C ILE A 36 9.74 -2.99 14.47
N SER A 37 11.03 -3.32 14.51
CA SER A 37 11.96 -2.86 15.56
C SER A 37 12.47 -1.45 15.29
N ASP A 38 12.89 -0.75 16.35
CA ASP A 38 13.50 0.59 16.25
C ASP A 38 14.76 0.59 15.37
N ASP A 39 15.56 -0.48 15.41
CA ASP A 39 16.73 -0.63 14.55
C ASP A 39 16.35 -0.61 13.07
N VAL A 40 15.31 -1.36 12.67
CA VAL A 40 14.85 -1.38 11.28
C VAL A 40 14.29 -0.02 10.87
N ILE A 41 13.55 0.64 11.76
CA ILE A 41 13.01 1.98 11.53
C ILE A 41 14.15 2.97 11.27
N SER A 42 15.19 2.93 12.10
CA SER A 42 16.34 3.82 11.97
C SER A 42 17.19 3.50 10.75
N ILE A 43 17.41 2.22 10.42
CA ILE A 43 18.24 1.81 9.28
C ILE A 43 17.58 2.18 7.95
N LEU A 44 16.26 1.99 7.85
CA LEU A 44 15.51 2.28 6.64
C LEU A 44 14.98 3.72 6.59
N ASP A 45 15.16 4.51 7.65
CA ASP A 45 14.65 5.88 7.77
C ASP A 45 13.13 5.99 7.48
N LEU A 46 12.36 5.08 8.10
CA LEU A 46 10.92 4.96 7.81
C LEU A 46 10.12 6.17 8.30
N PRO A 47 9.13 6.63 7.53
CA PRO A 47 8.33 7.78 7.93
C PRO A 47 7.41 7.45 9.12
N PRO A 48 7.21 8.39 10.07
CA PRO A 48 6.46 8.14 11.30
C PRO A 48 5.05 7.58 11.08
N LYS A 49 4.35 8.03 10.03
CA LYS A 49 2.99 7.57 9.73
C LYS A 49 2.95 6.11 9.29
N TYR A 50 3.92 5.65 8.50
CA TYR A 50 4.08 4.23 8.19
C TYR A 50 4.38 3.41 9.46
N VAL A 51 5.32 3.89 10.29
CA VAL A 51 5.70 3.22 11.54
C VAL A 51 4.51 3.06 12.50
N SER A 52 3.69 4.10 12.64
CA SER A 52 2.48 4.05 13.46
C SER A 52 1.53 2.94 13.01
N ILE A 53 1.25 2.88 11.70
CA ILE A 53 0.38 1.86 11.11
C ILE A 53 1.00 0.46 11.24
N ALA A 54 2.28 0.32 10.93
CA ALA A 54 3.00 -0.95 11.04
C ALA A 54 2.95 -1.53 12.46
N ARG A 55 3.04 -0.68 13.49
CA ARG A 55 2.94 -1.06 14.90
C ARG A 55 1.52 -1.36 15.33
N GLU A 56 0.58 -0.48 15.00
CA GLU A 56 -0.84 -0.62 15.39
C GLU A 56 -1.45 -1.90 14.82
N PHE A 57 -1.18 -2.18 13.55
CA PHE A 57 -1.76 -3.32 12.84
C PHE A 57 -0.93 -4.59 12.89
N ARG A 58 0.29 -4.52 13.42
CA ARG A 58 1.27 -5.62 13.37
C ARG A 58 1.30 -6.24 11.97
N LEU A 59 1.52 -5.42 10.94
CA LEU A 59 1.37 -5.82 9.55
C LEU A 59 2.09 -7.14 9.29
N ALA A 60 1.31 -8.18 9.00
CA ALA A 60 1.76 -9.52 8.67
C ALA A 60 1.02 -9.93 7.39
N GLY A 61 1.72 -10.09 6.25
CA GLY A 61 1.11 -10.70 5.07
C GLY A 61 -0.04 -9.91 4.46
N VAL A 62 -0.01 -8.58 4.41
CA VAL A 62 -1.21 -7.81 4.03
C VAL A 62 -1.32 -7.69 2.50
N SER A 63 -2.28 -8.44 1.93
CA SER A 63 -2.80 -8.18 0.58
C SER A 63 -4.02 -7.26 0.68
N ILE A 64 -3.93 -6.05 0.12
CA ILE A 64 -5.09 -5.13 0.02
C ILE A 64 -5.31 -4.81 -1.45
N GLY A 65 -6.47 -5.23 -1.96
CA GLY A 65 -6.73 -5.19 -3.39
C GLY A 65 -5.78 -6.13 -4.13
N PHE A 66 -4.88 -5.56 -4.93
CA PHE A 66 -3.83 -6.29 -5.67
C PHE A 66 -2.42 -5.93 -5.21
N PHE A 67 -2.32 -5.13 -4.14
CA PHE A 67 -1.04 -4.77 -3.55
C PHE A 67 -0.67 -5.82 -2.51
N SER A 68 0.52 -6.40 -2.63
CA SER A 68 1.11 -7.23 -1.59
C SER A 68 2.08 -6.39 -0.78
N LEU A 69 1.71 -6.07 0.46
CA LEU A 69 2.59 -5.35 1.38
C LEU A 69 3.55 -6.32 2.06
N TRP A 70 4.70 -5.80 2.48
CA TRP A 70 5.62 -6.58 3.29
C TRP A 70 5.10 -6.71 4.73
N PRO A 71 5.37 -7.85 5.40
CA PRO A 71 5.98 -9.06 4.85
C PRO A 71 4.99 -9.76 3.90
N SER A 72 5.45 -10.38 2.81
CA SER A 72 4.53 -11.06 1.86
C SER A 72 4.14 -12.48 2.28
N ALA A 73 4.85 -13.05 3.26
CA ALA A 73 4.52 -14.33 3.85
C ALA A 73 4.01 -14.12 5.28
N ILE A 74 2.94 -14.84 5.65
CA ILE A 74 2.27 -14.73 6.96
C ILE A 74 3.21 -15.00 8.15
N ASN A 75 4.23 -15.85 7.97
CA ASN A 75 5.16 -16.25 9.03
C ASN A 75 6.51 -15.52 8.98
N GLU A 76 6.67 -14.51 8.10
CA GLU A 76 7.92 -13.75 8.00
C GLU A 76 7.83 -12.47 8.87
N PRO A 77 8.81 -12.19 9.75
CA PRO A 77 8.86 -10.93 10.49
C PRO A 77 8.94 -9.73 9.55
N LEU A 78 8.10 -8.72 9.77
CA LEU A 78 8.04 -7.50 8.95
C LEU A 78 9.42 -6.86 8.78
N GLY A 79 10.14 -6.68 9.89
CA GLY A 79 11.46 -6.05 9.87
C GLY A 79 12.47 -6.81 9.01
N GLN A 80 12.46 -8.14 9.05
CA GLN A 80 13.35 -8.97 8.25
C GLN A 80 13.00 -8.90 6.76
N SER A 81 11.71 -8.97 6.42
CA SER A 81 11.22 -8.84 5.04
C SER A 81 11.61 -7.48 4.45
N MET A 82 11.34 -6.40 5.20
CA MET A 82 11.71 -5.03 4.83
C MET A 82 13.22 -4.87 4.61
N MET A 83 14.04 -5.38 5.53
CA MET A 83 15.49 -5.34 5.41
C MET A 83 15.97 -6.11 4.19
N LYS A 84 15.48 -7.32 3.96
CA LYS A 84 15.87 -8.16 2.82
C LYS A 84 15.54 -7.48 1.49
N GLU A 85 14.33 -6.99 1.33
CA GLU A 85 13.87 -6.36 0.09
C GLU A 85 14.62 -5.05 -0.18
N ASN A 86 14.82 -4.22 0.85
CA ASN A 86 15.50 -2.92 0.70
C ASN A 86 17.04 -3.00 0.71
N SER A 87 17.63 -4.15 1.07
CA SER A 87 19.09 -4.36 1.05
C SER A 87 19.59 -5.01 -0.24
N GLY A 88 18.70 -5.40 -1.15
CA GLY A 88 19.08 -6.09 -2.39
C GLY A 88 19.85 -5.18 -3.36
N GLU A 89 21.00 -5.64 -3.86
CA GLU A 89 21.84 -4.85 -4.79
C GLU A 89 21.08 -4.33 -6.02
N SER A 90 20.12 -5.09 -6.55
CA SER A 90 19.32 -4.71 -7.71
C SER A 90 18.32 -3.59 -7.39
N LEU A 91 17.74 -3.60 -6.19
CA LEU A 91 16.82 -2.56 -5.71
C LEU A 91 17.60 -1.30 -5.33
N ILE A 92 18.70 -1.44 -4.59
CA ILE A 92 19.59 -0.34 -4.22
C ILE A 92 20.17 0.34 -5.48
N LYS A 93 20.56 -0.43 -6.52
CA LYS A 93 21.00 0.15 -7.79
C LYS A 93 19.87 0.91 -8.51
N LYS A 94 18.61 0.50 -8.35
CA LYS A 94 17.42 1.14 -8.93
C LYS A 94 16.89 2.33 -8.11
N LEU A 95 17.11 2.34 -6.81
CA LEU A 95 16.71 3.38 -5.87
C LEU A 95 17.85 4.35 -5.52
N LYS A 96 19.01 4.19 -6.16
CA LYS A 96 20.21 4.99 -5.91
C LYS A 96 19.89 6.47 -6.17
N GLY A 97 19.82 7.25 -5.10
CA GLY A 97 19.58 8.69 -5.12
C GLY A 97 18.14 9.13 -4.82
N THR A 98 17.17 8.21 -4.71
CA THR A 98 15.77 8.58 -4.35
C THR A 98 15.48 8.45 -2.85
N HIS A 99 16.31 7.71 -2.12
CA HIS A 99 16.15 7.43 -0.68
C HIS A 99 14.79 6.81 -0.30
N LEU A 100 14.07 6.25 -1.28
CA LEU A 100 12.77 5.61 -1.05
C LEU A 100 12.93 4.24 -0.42
N VAL A 101 11.93 3.85 0.37
CA VAL A 101 11.85 2.52 1.01
C VAL A 101 10.70 1.75 0.39
N ALA A 102 10.97 0.58 -0.17
CA ALA A 102 9.94 -0.35 -0.64
C ALA A 102 9.20 -0.98 0.54
N VAL A 103 7.88 -0.84 0.54
CA VAL A 103 6.95 -1.34 1.58
C VAL A 103 5.99 -2.40 1.06
N GLY A 104 6.02 -2.66 -0.25
CA GLY A 104 5.20 -3.67 -0.90
C GLY A 104 5.42 -3.69 -2.41
N ARG A 105 4.54 -4.40 -3.10
CA ARG A 105 4.54 -4.53 -4.56
C ARG A 105 3.14 -4.54 -5.15
N TYR A 106 3.07 -4.16 -6.41
CA TYR A 106 1.96 -4.42 -7.31
C TYR A 106 2.53 -5.11 -8.54
N GLU A 107 2.19 -6.39 -8.74
CA GLU A 107 2.84 -7.23 -9.75
C GLU A 107 4.38 -7.21 -9.61
N ALA A 108 5.11 -6.79 -10.64
CA ALA A 108 6.56 -6.62 -10.65
C ALA A 108 7.03 -5.21 -10.18
N ASN A 109 6.10 -4.28 -9.93
CA ASN A 109 6.38 -2.90 -9.55
C ASN A 109 6.42 -2.74 -8.04
N LEU A 110 7.15 -1.73 -7.56
CA LEU A 110 7.31 -1.49 -6.13
C LEU A 110 6.35 -0.41 -5.64
N ILE A 111 5.87 -0.60 -4.42
CA ILE A 111 5.23 0.45 -3.64
C ILE A 111 6.25 0.95 -2.63
N CYS A 112 6.49 2.24 -2.66
CA CYS A 112 7.53 2.88 -1.88
C CYS A 112 6.98 4.00 -1.01
N VAL A 113 7.61 4.24 0.13
CA VAL A 113 7.41 5.43 0.95
C VAL A 113 8.68 6.29 0.94
N ALA A 114 8.49 7.59 1.11
CA ALA A 114 9.60 8.52 1.23
C ALA A 114 10.25 8.47 2.63
N PRO A 115 11.53 8.82 2.74
CA PRO A 115 12.25 8.79 4.01
C PRO A 115 11.76 9.90 4.95
N SER A 116 11.91 9.69 6.26
CA SER A 116 11.33 10.52 7.33
C SER A 116 11.71 12.01 7.25
N GLY A 117 12.90 12.32 6.72
CA GLY A 117 13.43 13.68 6.58
C GLY A 117 13.13 14.40 5.26
N SER A 118 12.41 13.76 4.33
CA SER A 118 12.09 14.39 3.03
C SER A 118 10.90 15.35 3.13
N SER A 119 10.82 16.32 2.21
CA SER A 119 9.68 17.25 2.12
C SER A 119 8.34 16.58 1.81
N ASN A 120 8.38 15.32 1.33
CA ASN A 120 7.22 14.50 1.01
C ASN A 120 7.24 13.18 1.79
N SER A 121 7.78 13.17 3.03
CA SER A 121 8.04 11.96 3.82
C SER A 121 6.82 11.06 4.02
N ASP A 122 5.61 11.63 3.97
CA ASP A 122 4.40 10.84 4.09
C ASP A 122 3.98 10.17 2.78
N HIS A 123 4.39 10.69 1.61
CA HIS A 123 3.87 10.26 0.32
C HIS A 123 4.21 8.79 -0.01
N VAL A 124 3.25 8.15 -0.68
CA VAL A 124 3.41 6.82 -1.24
C VAL A 124 3.60 6.93 -2.74
N TYR A 125 4.54 6.14 -3.25
CA TYR A 125 4.94 6.12 -4.64
C TYR A 125 4.80 4.73 -5.25
N HIS A 126 4.41 4.70 -6.52
CA HIS A 126 4.53 3.53 -7.37
C HIS A 126 5.79 3.70 -8.22
N LEU A 127 6.69 2.72 -8.14
CA LEU A 127 7.88 2.66 -8.98
C LEU A 127 7.68 1.60 -10.07
N ASN A 128 7.53 2.05 -11.32
CA ASN A 128 7.47 1.16 -12.48
C ASN A 128 8.86 0.62 -12.77
N THR A 129 9.08 -0.66 -12.48
CA THR A 129 10.39 -1.33 -12.67
C THR A 129 10.54 -1.97 -14.04
N MET A 130 9.45 -2.01 -14.83
CA MET A 130 9.35 -2.68 -16.12
C MET A 130 9.60 -1.74 -17.31
N ALA A 131 9.63 -0.42 -17.09
CA ALA A 131 9.93 0.56 -18.12
C ALA A 131 11.37 0.40 -18.64
N SER A 132 11.52 0.22 -19.95
CA SER A 132 12.73 -0.31 -20.60
C SER A 132 13.92 0.66 -20.67
N SER A 133 13.74 1.95 -20.35
CA SER A 133 14.81 2.94 -20.48
C SER A 133 14.89 3.99 -19.37
N ASN A 134 13.83 4.22 -18.60
CA ASN A 134 13.82 5.07 -17.40
C ASN A 134 12.79 4.54 -16.42
N TRP A 135 13.11 4.48 -15.13
CA TRP A 135 12.11 4.17 -14.10
C TRP A 135 11.12 5.32 -14.00
N GLU A 136 9.84 4.99 -13.89
CA GLU A 136 8.78 5.98 -13.67
C GLU A 136 8.37 5.93 -12.20
N LEU A 137 8.51 7.08 -11.53
CA LEU A 137 8.11 7.25 -10.15
C LEU A 137 6.86 8.13 -10.10
N THR A 138 5.74 7.55 -9.67
CA THR A 138 4.45 8.24 -9.62
C THR A 138 4.00 8.32 -8.17
N SER A 139 3.67 9.53 -7.68
CA SER A 139 3.00 9.65 -6.37
C SER A 139 1.57 9.13 -6.49
N ILE A 140 1.20 8.17 -5.66
CA ILE A 140 -0.11 7.50 -5.72
C ILE A 140 -0.98 7.82 -4.51
N ALA A 141 -0.39 8.29 -3.41
CA ALA A 141 -1.13 8.81 -2.27
C ALA A 141 -0.27 9.84 -1.52
N LYS A 142 -0.94 10.78 -0.84
CA LYS A 142 -0.26 11.77 0.03
C LYS A 142 0.24 11.17 1.35
N ASP A 143 -0.36 10.06 1.78
CA ASP A 143 0.12 9.31 2.92
C ASP A 143 -0.23 7.80 2.86
N PHE A 144 0.42 7.01 3.72
CA PHE A 144 0.25 5.56 3.76
C PHE A 144 -1.17 5.13 4.19
N GLU A 145 -1.82 5.88 5.09
CA GLU A 145 -3.20 5.60 5.51
C GLU A 145 -4.16 5.73 4.31
N ILE A 146 -4.00 6.79 3.53
CA ILE A 146 -4.82 7.07 2.36
C ILE A 146 -4.55 6.08 1.25
N PHE A 147 -3.31 5.64 1.09
CA PHE A 147 -2.99 4.52 0.20
C PHE A 147 -3.79 3.27 0.57
N LEU A 148 -3.81 2.87 1.85
CA LEU A 148 -4.57 1.69 2.30
C LEU A 148 -6.08 1.87 2.05
N ALA A 149 -6.61 3.05 2.34
CA ALA A 149 -8.02 3.36 2.09
C ALA A 149 -8.35 3.30 0.59
N LEU A 150 -7.52 3.89 -0.28
CA LEU A 150 -7.73 3.87 -1.73
C LEU A 150 -7.65 2.44 -2.28
N ALA A 151 -6.63 1.68 -1.89
CA ALA A 151 -6.48 0.28 -2.32
C ALA A 151 -7.70 -0.58 -1.96
N ALA A 152 -8.24 -0.40 -0.76
CA ALA A 152 -9.42 -1.13 -0.30
C ALA A 152 -10.71 -0.72 -1.04
N ASN A 153 -10.90 0.58 -1.27
CA ASN A 153 -12.11 1.09 -1.94
C ASN A 153 -12.09 0.82 -3.46
N VAL A 154 -10.92 0.89 -4.11
CA VAL A 154 -10.77 0.58 -5.53
C VAL A 154 -11.05 -0.91 -5.80
N ARG A 155 -10.58 -1.80 -4.92
CA ARG A 155 -10.94 -3.23 -5.00
C ARG A 155 -12.45 -3.45 -4.91
N GLN A 156 -13.12 -2.75 -3.98
CA GLN A 156 -14.57 -2.84 -3.87
C GLN A 156 -15.27 -2.32 -5.13
N ALA A 157 -14.75 -1.26 -5.75
CA ALA A 157 -15.30 -0.71 -6.98
C ALA A 157 -15.10 -1.65 -8.19
N SER A 158 -13.99 -2.38 -8.25
CA SER A 158 -13.76 -3.36 -9.32
C SER A 158 -14.64 -4.61 -9.17
N ASP A 159 -14.90 -5.04 -7.94
CA ASP A 159 -15.72 -6.23 -7.66
C ASP A 159 -17.24 -5.97 -7.86
N ASP A 160 -17.70 -4.72 -8.01
CA ASP A 160 -19.11 -4.36 -8.24
C ASP A 160 -19.52 -4.52 -9.72
N VAL A 161 -19.56 -5.79 -10.17
CA VAL A 161 -19.82 -6.22 -11.55
C VAL A 161 -21.13 -5.66 -12.11
N ASP A 162 -22.14 -5.48 -11.26
CA ASP A 162 -23.47 -4.99 -11.64
C ASP A 162 -23.44 -3.55 -12.18
N ARG A 163 -22.41 -2.77 -11.84
CA ARG A 163 -22.26 -1.38 -12.28
C ARG A 163 -21.47 -1.23 -13.58
N GLY A 164 -20.82 -2.29 -14.03
CA GLY A 164 -19.90 -2.28 -15.18
C GLY A 164 -18.75 -1.28 -15.03
N ILE A 165 -17.91 -1.20 -16.07
CA ILE A 165 -16.67 -0.40 -16.06
C ILE A 165 -16.93 1.06 -15.69
N LYS A 166 -18.01 1.65 -16.24
CA LYS A 166 -18.35 3.05 -15.99
C LYS A 166 -18.64 3.32 -14.52
N GLY A 167 -19.43 2.47 -13.86
CA GLY A 167 -19.76 2.70 -12.46
C GLY A 167 -18.61 2.41 -11.50
N GLY A 168 -17.73 1.46 -11.83
CA GLY A 168 -16.47 1.24 -11.12
C GLY A 168 -15.56 2.48 -11.18
N LEU A 169 -15.37 3.05 -12.38
CA LEU A 169 -14.59 4.27 -12.59
C LEU A 169 -15.15 5.50 -11.85
N GLU A 170 -16.48 5.69 -11.87
CA GLU A 170 -17.14 6.78 -11.14
C GLU A 170 -17.04 6.59 -9.61
N ALA A 171 -16.99 5.35 -9.13
CA ALA A 171 -16.77 5.07 -7.71
C ALA A 171 -15.32 5.38 -7.31
N ALA A 172 -14.34 4.89 -8.08
CA ALA A 172 -12.92 5.17 -7.86
C ALA A 172 -12.63 6.68 -7.84
N GLU A 173 -13.16 7.43 -8.81
CA GLU A 173 -13.00 8.87 -8.87
C GLU A 173 -13.59 9.59 -7.65
N ARG A 174 -14.78 9.17 -7.20
CA ARG A 174 -15.39 9.71 -5.98
C ARG A 174 -14.56 9.43 -4.73
N PHE A 175 -13.96 8.24 -4.62
CA PHE A 175 -13.06 7.92 -3.51
C PHE A 175 -11.79 8.78 -3.53
N CYS A 176 -11.17 8.93 -4.70
CA CYS A 176 -10.01 9.79 -4.88
C CYS A 176 -10.30 11.25 -4.49
N GLN A 177 -11.41 11.81 -4.99
CA GLN A 177 -11.84 13.17 -4.64
C GLN A 177 -12.10 13.31 -3.13
N PHE A 178 -12.82 12.34 -2.55
CA PHE A 178 -13.14 12.34 -1.13
C PHE A 178 -11.89 12.31 -0.23
N LEU A 179 -10.87 11.54 -0.62
CA LEU A 179 -9.60 11.41 0.11
C LEU A 179 -8.59 12.53 -0.23
N GLY A 180 -8.98 13.46 -1.10
CA GLY A 180 -8.18 14.62 -1.48
C GLY A 180 -6.98 14.25 -2.36
N CYS A 181 -7.16 13.32 -3.29
CA CYS A 181 -6.14 12.97 -4.29
C CYS A 181 -5.95 14.09 -5.30
N THR A 182 -4.74 14.23 -5.84
CA THR A 182 -4.48 15.07 -7.02
C THR A 182 -5.09 14.45 -8.28
N ALA A 183 -5.11 15.20 -9.39
CA ALA A 183 -5.56 14.69 -10.68
C ALA A 183 -4.69 13.50 -11.17
N GLU A 184 -3.37 13.56 -10.94
CA GLU A 184 -2.43 12.50 -11.30
C GLU A 184 -2.67 11.22 -10.47
N GLN A 185 -2.84 11.37 -9.15
CA GLN A 185 -3.18 10.25 -8.27
C GLN A 185 -4.53 9.64 -8.67
N THR A 186 -5.53 10.48 -8.96
CA THR A 186 -6.86 10.03 -9.41
C THR A 186 -6.76 9.23 -10.71
N LYS A 187 -5.94 9.69 -11.66
CA LYS A 187 -5.69 8.97 -12.91
C LYS A 187 -5.10 7.59 -12.65
N PHE A 188 -4.07 7.49 -11.82
CA PHE A 188 -3.45 6.21 -11.44
C PHE A 188 -4.50 5.21 -10.90
N TRP A 189 -5.32 5.63 -9.94
CA TRP A 189 -6.32 4.74 -9.33
C TRP A 189 -7.45 4.34 -10.27
N LYS A 190 -7.85 5.21 -11.21
CA LYS A 190 -8.83 4.87 -12.25
C LYS A 190 -8.28 3.83 -13.23
N GLU A 191 -7.04 3.97 -13.65
CA GLU A 191 -6.37 2.98 -14.52
C GLU A 191 -6.27 1.62 -13.82
N ARG A 192 -5.88 1.61 -12.54
CA ARG A 192 -5.89 0.38 -11.73
C ARG A 192 -7.28 -0.24 -11.60
N THR A 193 -8.32 0.57 -11.45
CA THR A 193 -9.69 0.04 -11.37
C THR A 193 -10.07 -0.75 -12.62
N ILE A 194 -9.64 -0.29 -13.82
CA ILE A 194 -9.92 -0.98 -15.09
C ILE A 194 -9.16 -2.31 -15.17
N GLU A 195 -7.88 -2.32 -14.78
CA GLU A 195 -7.03 -3.53 -14.82
C GLU A 195 -7.53 -4.63 -13.89
N MET A 196 -8.35 -4.27 -12.90
CA MET A 196 -8.86 -5.16 -11.86
C MET A 196 -10.23 -5.76 -12.16
N MET A 197 -10.88 -5.36 -13.27
CA MET A 197 -12.19 -5.86 -13.72
C MET A 197 -12.03 -6.92 -14.81
#